data_AF-A0A2T5GL90-F1
#
_entry.id   AF-A0A2T5GL90-F1
#
_cell.length_a   1.000
_cell.length_b   1.000
_cell.length_c   1.000
_cell.angle_alpha   90.00
_cell.angle_beta   90.00
_cell.angle_gamma   90.00
#
_symmetry.space_group_name_H-M   'P 1'
#
loop_
_entity.id
_entity.type
_entity.pdbx_description
1 polymer ?
#
loop_
_entity_poly.entity_id
_entity_poly.type
_entity_poly.pdbx_seq_one_letter_code
_entity_poly.pdbx_strand_id
1 'polypeptide(L)'
;MRMTTATWRVAALSASLWGLASCAPRGSDVPLEGAIAAQAAICRPELTVDGTAYEAGTAFVVDGPRPLLVTAHHLFGEMGGLDEEIRWQDMPTRATAVRCRQVKGKAEWTTGAALAIDGAHPVSATSTAEYRDIAAFPLAGKAAGSPGLTLAEKEPATGSKVWLVAQIKGGDPAVLLHRATVVGHEQGALIYAFDDKRIELQATSGAPVVDAAGKLVGINLAGTTAEGSSDVQGAADSLDVVRKALSALPG
;
A
#
# COMPACT_ATOMS: atom_id res chain seq x y z
N MET A 1 15.98 15.45 -17.68
CA MET A 1 16.35 14.47 -16.64
C MET A 1 15.71 13.14 -17.06
N ARG A 2 16.51 12.18 -17.54
CA ARG A 2 15.98 10.89 -18.03
C ARG A 2 15.75 9.99 -16.81
N MET A 3 14.50 9.65 -16.51
CA MET A 3 14.18 8.60 -15.56
C MET A 3 14.70 7.27 -16.13
N THR A 4 15.68 6.68 -15.45
CA THR A 4 16.11 5.30 -15.68
C THR A 4 15.03 4.37 -15.18
N THR A 5 14.36 3.67 -16.09
CA THR A 5 13.45 2.57 -15.77
C THR A 5 14.24 1.41 -15.18
N ALA A 6 14.13 1.19 -13.88
CA ALA A 6 14.64 -0.01 -13.22
C ALA A 6 13.78 -1.21 -13.66
N THR A 7 14.42 -2.19 -14.31
CA THR A 7 13.78 -3.46 -14.70
C THR A 7 13.85 -4.43 -13.53
N TRP A 8 12.69 -4.83 -13.01
CA TRP A 8 12.54 -5.85 -11.97
C TRP A 8 12.58 -7.24 -12.61
N ARG A 9 13.43 -8.13 -12.09
CA ARG A 9 13.45 -9.54 -12.50
C ARG A 9 12.63 -10.35 -11.51
N VAL A 10 11.42 -10.73 -11.91
CA VAL A 10 10.64 -11.75 -11.22
C VAL A 10 11.00 -13.09 -11.86
N ALA A 11 11.51 -14.04 -11.07
CA ALA A 11 11.87 -15.35 -11.59
C ALA A 11 10.62 -16.08 -12.11
N ALA A 12 10.65 -16.53 -13.36
CA ALA A 12 9.58 -17.33 -13.96
C ALA A 12 9.46 -18.70 -13.24
N LEU A 13 8.40 -18.89 -12.47
CA LEU A 13 8.05 -20.18 -11.87
C LEU A 13 7.48 -21.12 -12.95
N SER A 14 8.24 -22.13 -13.33
CA SER A 14 7.73 -23.26 -14.12
C SER A 14 6.93 -24.20 -13.22
N ALA A 15 5.61 -24.19 -13.34
CA ALA A 15 4.72 -25.13 -12.66
C ALA A 15 4.35 -26.29 -13.60
N SER A 16 4.80 -27.50 -13.26
CA SER A 16 4.34 -28.74 -13.90
C SER A 16 2.94 -29.10 -13.40
N LEU A 17 1.97 -29.14 -14.32
CA LEU A 17 0.57 -29.47 -14.08
C LEU A 17 0.34 -30.99 -14.12
N TRP A 18 -0.10 -31.58 -13.00
CA TRP A 18 -0.95 -32.76 -13.00
C TRP A 18 -2.25 -32.40 -12.29
N GLY A 19 -3.36 -32.62 -13.01
CA GLY A 19 -4.67 -32.10 -12.68
C GLY A 19 -5.45 -32.91 -11.66
N LEU A 20 -6.21 -32.19 -10.84
CA LEU A 20 -7.56 -32.57 -10.44
C LEU A 20 -8.44 -31.34 -10.62
N ALA A 21 -9.40 -31.44 -11.54
CA ALA A 21 -10.37 -30.39 -11.81
C ALA A 21 -11.34 -30.27 -10.62
N SER A 22 -11.04 -29.37 -9.68
CA SER A 22 -12.03 -28.84 -8.77
C SER A 22 -12.78 -27.73 -9.49
N CYS A 23 -14.09 -27.89 -9.65
CA CYS A 23 -14.98 -26.81 -10.06
C CYS A 23 -15.04 -25.76 -8.94
N ALA A 24 -14.05 -24.88 -8.88
CA ALA A 24 -14.20 -23.62 -8.16
C ALA A 24 -15.31 -22.81 -8.85
N PRO A 25 -16.27 -22.24 -8.12
CA PRO A 25 -17.29 -21.41 -8.72
C PRO A 25 -16.63 -20.26 -9.49
N ARG A 26 -16.96 -20.17 -10.79
CA ARG A 26 -16.61 -19.02 -11.63
C ARG A 26 -17.17 -17.77 -10.95
N GLY A 27 -16.30 -16.78 -10.75
CA GLY A 27 -16.56 -15.58 -9.96
C GLY A 27 -17.91 -14.93 -10.28
N SER A 28 -18.85 -15.09 -9.35
CA SER A 28 -20.07 -14.32 -9.26
C SER A 28 -19.98 -13.45 -8.01
N ASP A 29 -20.02 -12.14 -8.20
CA ASP A 29 -20.60 -11.15 -7.28
C ASP A 29 -20.28 -11.33 -5.80
N VAL A 30 -19.00 -11.27 -5.41
CA VAL A 30 -18.70 -10.97 -4.01
C VAL A 30 -19.13 -9.53 -3.75
N PRO A 31 -19.98 -9.26 -2.75
CA PRO A 31 -20.40 -7.89 -2.42
C PRO A 31 -19.18 -6.99 -2.23
N LEU A 32 -19.07 -5.96 -3.07
CA LEU A 32 -17.97 -4.98 -3.02
C LEU A 32 -18.23 -3.87 -2.01
N GLU A 33 -19.29 -3.95 -1.21
CA GLU A 33 -19.70 -2.90 -0.27
C GLU A 33 -18.56 -2.55 0.70
N GLY A 34 -17.84 -3.57 1.19
CA GLY A 34 -16.67 -3.36 2.04
C GLY A 34 -15.54 -2.63 1.31
N ALA A 35 -15.16 -3.09 0.11
CA ALA A 35 -14.16 -2.41 -0.71
C ALA A 35 -14.58 -0.98 -1.08
N ILE A 36 -15.86 -0.71 -1.33
CA ILE A 36 -16.40 0.62 -1.58
C ILE A 36 -16.27 1.50 -0.33
N ALA A 37 -16.61 0.98 0.85
CA ALA A 37 -16.46 1.69 2.11
C ALA A 37 -14.99 2.05 2.40
N ALA A 38 -14.04 1.19 2.01
CA ALA A 38 -12.60 1.43 2.20
C ALA A 38 -12.09 2.72 1.51
N GLN A 39 -12.77 3.20 0.47
CA GLN A 39 -12.44 4.47 -0.19
C GLN A 39 -12.51 5.67 0.76
N ALA A 40 -13.32 5.59 1.81
CA ALA A 40 -13.44 6.67 2.80
C ALA A 40 -12.21 6.79 3.70
N ALA A 41 -11.36 5.76 3.78
CA ALA A 41 -10.17 5.75 4.63
C ALA A 41 -8.92 6.33 3.97
N ILE A 42 -8.93 6.56 2.65
CA ILE A 42 -7.75 7.02 1.90
C ILE A 42 -7.69 8.54 1.78
N CYS A 43 -6.47 9.07 1.74
CA CYS A 43 -6.19 10.49 1.61
C CYS A 43 -4.91 10.77 0.81
N ARG A 44 -4.78 12.01 0.35
CA ARG A 44 -3.54 12.57 -0.19
C ARG A 44 -2.73 13.16 0.97
N PRO A 45 -1.55 12.60 1.27
CA PRO A 45 -0.72 13.11 2.34
C PRO A 45 0.16 14.25 1.84
N GLU A 46 0.22 15.31 2.64
CA GLU A 46 1.29 16.29 2.65
C GLU A 46 2.21 15.95 3.83
N LEU A 47 3.42 15.52 3.50
CA LEU A 47 4.45 15.03 4.42
C LEU A 47 5.32 16.20 4.84
N THR A 48 5.55 16.37 6.15
CA THR A 48 6.48 17.37 6.69
C THR A 48 7.77 16.69 7.14
N VAL A 49 8.86 16.96 6.43
CA VAL A 49 10.20 16.43 6.69
C VAL A 49 11.18 17.57 6.86
N ASP A 50 11.91 17.60 7.98
CA ASP A 50 12.92 18.64 8.29
C ASP A 50 12.39 20.07 8.12
N GLY A 51 11.11 20.27 8.45
CA GLY A 51 10.40 21.55 8.31
C GLY A 51 9.90 21.88 6.90
N THR A 52 10.16 21.03 5.90
CA THR A 52 9.67 21.18 4.53
C THR A 52 8.46 20.29 4.28
N ALA A 53 7.39 20.87 3.71
CA ALA A 53 6.18 20.15 3.36
C ALA A 53 6.14 19.81 1.86
N TYR A 54 5.76 18.58 1.51
CA TYR A 54 5.58 18.13 0.12
C TYR A 54 4.50 17.05 0.01
N GLU A 55 3.91 16.89 -1.18
CA GLU A 55 2.87 15.89 -1.44
C GLU A 55 3.44 14.68 -2.18
N ALA A 56 3.25 13.47 -1.63
CA ALA A 56 3.71 12.24 -2.26
C ALA A 56 2.82 11.04 -1.93
N GLY A 57 2.48 10.25 -2.95
CA GLY A 57 1.77 8.97 -2.77
C GLY A 57 0.32 9.06 -2.30
N THR A 58 -0.07 8.06 -1.50
CA THR A 58 -1.38 7.88 -0.87
C THR A 58 -1.15 7.40 0.56
N ALA A 59 -1.98 7.85 1.49
CA ALA A 59 -2.00 7.33 2.85
C ALA A 59 -3.41 6.93 3.25
N PHE A 60 -3.56 6.19 4.33
CA PHE A 60 -4.86 5.75 4.82
C PHE A 60 -4.88 5.54 6.33
N VAL A 61 -6.07 5.56 6.92
CA VAL A 61 -6.25 5.29 8.35
C VAL A 61 -6.40 3.79 8.58
N VAL A 62 -5.64 3.25 9.54
CA VAL A 62 -5.81 1.91 10.10
C VAL A 62 -6.50 2.02 11.45
N ASP A 63 -7.58 1.26 11.62
CA ASP A 63 -8.33 1.18 12.86
C ASP A 63 -7.62 0.31 13.91
N GLY A 64 -7.78 0.70 15.16
CA GLY A 64 -7.26 -0.02 16.32
C GLY A 64 -7.52 0.75 17.62
N PRO A 65 -7.00 0.27 18.76
CA PRO A 65 -7.09 1.00 20.03
C PRO A 65 -6.53 2.42 19.95
N ARG A 66 -5.55 2.62 19.06
CA ARG A 66 -5.03 3.93 18.65
C ARG A 66 -4.97 3.93 17.12
N PRO A 67 -5.89 4.63 16.45
CA PRO A 67 -5.87 4.76 15.01
C PRO A 67 -4.57 5.39 14.51
N LEU A 68 -4.02 4.83 13.43
CA LEU A 68 -2.78 5.27 12.81
C LEU A 68 -3.04 5.71 11.38
N LEU A 69 -2.33 6.76 10.93
CA LEU A 69 -2.18 7.03 9.51
C LEU A 69 -0.98 6.22 9.00
N VAL A 70 -1.17 5.47 7.93
CA VAL A 70 -0.16 4.57 7.36
C VAL A 70 0.09 4.92 5.89
N THR A 71 1.35 4.81 5.47
CA THR A 71 1.81 5.03 4.09
C THR A 71 3.11 4.24 3.83
N ALA A 72 3.68 4.36 2.63
CA ALA A 72 4.96 3.75 2.28
C ALA A 72 6.15 4.55 2.84
N HIS A 73 7.18 3.85 3.32
CA HIS A 73 8.41 4.44 3.86
C HIS A 73 9.24 5.15 2.78
N HIS A 74 9.35 4.62 1.56
CA HIS A 74 10.16 5.21 0.49
C HIS A 74 9.71 6.62 0.07
N LEU A 75 8.52 7.06 0.49
CA LEU A 75 8.06 8.43 0.30
C LEU A 75 8.82 9.44 1.18
N PHE A 76 9.62 8.96 2.13
CA PHE A 76 10.56 9.73 2.96
C PHE A 76 11.99 9.58 2.42
N GLY A 77 12.11 9.64 1.10
CA GLY A 77 13.36 9.49 0.36
C GLY A 77 13.28 9.99 -1.07
N GLU A 78 14.14 9.46 -1.95
CA GLU A 78 14.26 9.92 -3.34
C GLU A 78 12.94 9.76 -4.11
N MET A 79 12.23 8.67 -3.85
CA MET A 79 10.91 8.40 -4.45
C MET A 79 9.82 9.37 -3.98
N GLY A 80 10.01 10.00 -2.81
CA GLY A 80 9.20 11.11 -2.31
C GLY A 80 9.64 12.49 -2.81
N GLY A 81 10.80 12.58 -3.47
CA GLY A 81 11.41 13.84 -3.93
C GLY A 81 12.41 14.45 -2.97
N LEU A 82 12.92 13.70 -1.98
CA LEU A 82 14.02 14.12 -1.12
C LEU A 82 15.38 13.76 -1.73
N ASP A 83 16.46 14.33 -1.19
CA ASP A 83 17.82 14.06 -1.66
C ASP A 83 18.41 12.73 -1.14
N GLU A 84 17.84 12.17 -0.07
CA GLU A 84 18.31 10.93 0.54
C GLU A 84 17.18 10.17 1.24
N GLU A 85 17.35 8.86 1.37
CA GLU A 85 16.45 8.00 2.14
C GLU A 85 16.58 8.24 3.65
N ILE A 86 15.47 8.58 4.31
CA ILE A 86 15.43 8.66 5.77
C ILE A 86 15.38 7.26 6.36
N ARG A 87 16.30 6.93 7.27
CA ARG A 87 16.30 5.65 7.97
C ARG A 87 15.20 5.60 9.02
N TRP A 88 14.66 4.42 9.32
CA TRP A 88 13.57 4.26 10.28
C TRP A 88 13.88 4.82 11.69
N GLN A 89 15.14 4.81 12.12
CA GLN A 89 15.55 5.39 13.41
C GLN A 89 15.41 6.91 13.45
N ASP A 90 15.59 7.55 12.30
CA ASP A 90 15.60 9.00 12.12
C ASP A 90 14.18 9.53 11.77
N MET A 91 13.25 8.64 11.38
CA MET A 91 11.88 8.98 11.04
C MET A 91 11.17 9.83 12.12
N PRO A 92 11.21 9.49 13.43
CA PRO A 92 10.49 10.27 14.45
C PRO A 92 10.98 11.71 14.62
N THR A 93 12.23 12.00 14.28
CA THR A 93 12.80 13.35 14.43
C THR A 93 12.70 14.14 13.15
N ARG A 94 12.77 13.49 11.98
CA ARG A 94 12.75 14.15 10.67
C ARG A 94 11.35 14.29 10.09
N ALA A 95 10.54 13.22 10.12
CA ALA A 95 9.18 13.20 9.62
C ALA A 95 8.19 13.59 10.74
N THR A 96 7.92 14.89 10.87
CA THR A 96 7.33 15.47 12.09
C THR A 96 5.81 15.59 12.05
N ALA A 97 5.20 15.58 10.86
CA ALA A 97 3.76 15.62 10.71
C ALA A 97 3.32 15.17 9.31
N VAL A 98 2.08 14.69 9.24
CA VAL A 98 1.35 14.49 7.98
C VAL A 98 0.02 15.22 8.08
N ARG A 99 -0.30 16.01 7.05
CA ARG A 99 -1.65 16.52 6.81
C ARG A 99 -2.26 15.71 5.67
N CYS A 100 -3.36 15.02 5.93
CA CYS A 100 -3.95 14.08 5.00
C CYS A 100 -5.35 14.52 4.60
N ARG A 101 -5.52 14.91 3.34
CA ARG A 101 -6.81 15.35 2.78
C ARG A 101 -7.52 14.16 2.16
N GLN A 102 -8.70 13.82 2.68
CA GLN A 102 -9.49 12.69 2.21
C GLN A 102 -9.77 12.80 0.71
N VAL A 103 -9.53 11.72 -0.04
CA VAL A 103 -9.70 11.73 -1.51
C VAL A 103 -11.17 11.96 -1.89
N LYS A 104 -12.08 11.30 -1.17
CA LYS A 104 -13.53 11.41 -1.36
C LYS A 104 -14.20 11.88 -0.08
N GLY A 105 -14.39 13.19 0.02
CA GLY A 105 -15.08 13.80 1.16
C GLY A 105 -14.49 15.16 1.50
N LYS A 106 -14.68 15.56 2.76
CA LYS A 106 -14.18 16.84 3.29
C LYS A 106 -13.34 16.66 4.55
N ALA A 107 -13.06 15.41 4.95
CA ALA A 107 -12.25 15.15 6.12
C ALA A 107 -10.79 15.53 5.83
N GLU A 108 -10.14 16.07 6.86
CA GLU A 108 -8.71 16.28 6.90
C GLU A 108 -8.21 15.70 8.21
N TRP A 109 -7.13 14.95 8.14
CA TRP A 109 -6.47 14.36 9.29
C TRP A 109 -5.10 14.98 9.46
N THR A 110 -4.72 15.23 10.70
CA THR A 110 -3.36 15.63 11.05
C THR A 110 -2.76 14.59 11.97
N THR A 111 -1.45 14.46 11.95
CA THR A 111 -0.72 13.49 12.76
C THR A 111 0.33 14.17 13.63
N GLY A 112 0.83 13.43 14.62
CA GLY A 112 2.13 13.72 15.22
C GLY A 112 3.29 13.25 14.34
N ALA A 113 4.48 13.21 14.93
CA ALA A 113 5.68 12.68 14.29
C ALA A 113 5.57 11.18 13.96
N ALA A 114 6.34 10.73 12.99
CA ALA A 114 6.42 9.32 12.61
C ALA A 114 6.81 8.45 13.81
N LEU A 115 6.32 7.22 13.80
CA LEU A 115 6.76 6.19 14.74
C LEU A 115 7.95 5.44 14.14
N ALA A 116 8.92 5.11 14.97
CA ALA A 116 10.02 4.24 14.58
C ALA A 116 9.52 2.80 14.43
N ILE A 117 9.44 2.32 13.19
CA ILE A 117 9.20 0.90 12.89
C ILE A 117 10.57 0.28 12.67
N ASP A 118 11.05 -0.49 13.65
CA ASP A 118 12.34 -1.17 13.58
C ASP A 118 12.51 -1.86 12.22
N GLY A 119 13.68 -1.77 11.60
CA GLY A 119 13.98 -2.39 10.30
C GLY A 119 13.14 -1.94 9.09
N ALA A 120 12.26 -0.93 9.21
CA ALA A 120 11.56 -0.39 8.05
C ALA A 120 12.54 0.26 7.08
N HIS A 121 12.34 0.04 5.79
CA HIS A 121 13.22 0.54 4.75
C HIS A 121 12.50 0.57 3.38
N PRO A 122 12.96 1.44 2.46
CA PRO A 122 12.46 1.48 1.09
C PRO A 122 12.66 0.15 0.36
N VAL A 123 11.70 -0.25 -0.48
CA VAL A 123 11.93 -1.34 -1.44
C VAL A 123 13.06 -0.97 -2.39
N SER A 124 14.06 -1.84 -2.52
CA SER A 124 15.16 -1.68 -3.47
C SER A 124 15.24 -2.87 -4.40
N ALA A 125 15.40 -2.61 -5.70
CA ALA A 125 15.57 -3.64 -6.74
C ALA A 125 16.85 -4.48 -6.56
N THR A 126 17.80 -4.01 -5.75
CA THR A 126 19.08 -4.70 -5.50
C THR A 126 19.12 -5.39 -4.14
N SER A 127 18.10 -5.19 -3.29
CA SER A 127 18.04 -5.79 -1.96
C SER A 127 17.38 -7.15 -2.01
N THR A 128 17.95 -8.12 -1.30
CA THR A 128 17.30 -9.41 -0.98
C THR A 128 16.61 -9.38 0.38
N ALA A 129 16.54 -8.21 1.01
CA ALA A 129 15.87 -8.06 2.29
C ALA A 129 14.35 -8.24 2.13
N GLU A 130 13.73 -8.72 3.21
CA GLU A 130 12.27 -8.80 3.30
C GLU A 130 11.65 -7.41 3.17
N TYR A 131 10.55 -7.33 2.42
CA TYR A 131 9.76 -6.12 2.26
C TYR A 131 9.32 -5.58 3.63
N ARG A 132 9.56 -4.29 3.86
CA ARG A 132 9.19 -3.60 5.10
C ARG A 132 9.09 -2.08 4.87
N ASP A 133 8.42 -1.70 3.81
CA ASP A 133 8.35 -0.33 3.31
C ASP A 133 7.10 0.38 3.85
N ILE A 134 7.06 0.52 5.16
CA ILE A 134 5.91 1.04 5.91
C ILE A 134 6.33 2.19 6.82
N ALA A 135 5.55 3.27 6.78
CA ALA A 135 5.61 4.37 7.72
C ALA A 135 4.25 4.54 8.41
N ALA A 136 4.28 4.80 9.72
CA ALA A 136 3.08 4.99 10.52
C ALA A 136 3.18 6.23 11.40
N PHE A 137 2.05 6.91 11.55
CA PHE A 137 1.92 8.16 12.29
C PHE A 137 0.71 8.09 13.23
N PRO A 138 0.83 8.56 14.48
CA PRO A 138 -0.31 8.65 15.38
C PRO A 138 -1.24 9.77 14.91
N LEU A 139 -2.53 9.48 14.75
CA LEU A 139 -3.52 10.51 14.45
C LEU A 139 -3.64 11.51 15.62
N ALA A 140 -3.64 12.80 15.30
CA ALA A 140 -3.80 13.86 16.29
C ALA A 140 -5.29 14.10 16.61
N GLY A 141 -5.58 14.48 17.85
CA GLY A 141 -6.92 14.83 18.30
C GLY A 141 -7.86 13.62 18.46
N LYS A 142 -9.17 13.88 18.51
CA LYS A 142 -10.18 12.81 18.61
C LYS A 142 -10.37 12.17 17.23
N ALA A 143 -9.66 11.08 16.96
CA ALA A 143 -9.87 10.22 15.79
C ALA A 143 -11.20 9.44 15.83
N ALA A 144 -12.04 9.66 16.85
CA ALA A 144 -13.32 8.95 17.01
C ALA A 144 -14.24 9.24 15.82
N GLY A 145 -14.52 8.20 15.02
CA GLY A 145 -15.39 8.28 13.85
C GLY A 145 -14.69 8.56 12.52
N SER A 146 -13.35 8.66 12.49
CA SER A 146 -12.60 8.62 11.23
C SER A 146 -12.82 7.25 10.57
N PRO A 147 -13.19 7.19 9.27
CA PRO A 147 -13.23 5.92 8.55
C PRO A 147 -11.82 5.32 8.51
N GLY A 148 -11.62 4.18 9.16
CA GLY A 148 -10.37 3.43 9.12
C GLY A 148 -10.57 2.02 8.58
N LEU A 149 -9.46 1.40 8.20
CA LEU A 149 -9.42 0.03 7.74
C LEU A 149 -9.02 -0.89 8.88
N THR A 150 -9.77 -1.96 9.08
CA THR A 150 -9.35 -3.07 9.92
C THR A 150 -8.51 -4.06 9.11
N LEU A 151 -7.48 -4.62 9.72
CA LEU A 151 -6.68 -5.70 9.13
C LEU A 151 -7.56 -6.93 8.83
N ALA A 152 -7.27 -7.60 7.72
CA ALA A 152 -7.84 -8.91 7.44
C ALA A 152 -7.34 -9.95 8.46
N GLU A 153 -8.09 -11.04 8.62
CA GLU A 153 -7.71 -12.12 9.53
C GLU A 153 -6.57 -12.96 8.95
N LYS A 154 -6.57 -13.18 7.62
CA LYS A 154 -5.65 -14.07 6.93
C LYS A 154 -5.11 -13.42 5.66
N GLU A 155 -3.90 -13.82 5.28
CA GLU A 155 -3.32 -13.48 3.98
C GLU A 155 -4.23 -14.01 2.85
N PRO A 156 -4.43 -13.23 1.77
CA PRO A 156 -5.20 -13.71 0.63
C PRO A 156 -4.40 -14.79 -0.11
N ALA A 157 -5.06 -15.88 -0.48
CA ALA A 157 -4.44 -16.96 -1.26
C ALA A 157 -4.22 -16.54 -2.72
N THR A 158 -3.24 -17.14 -3.40
CA THR A 158 -3.08 -17.01 -4.86
C THR A 158 -4.40 -17.32 -5.58
N GLY A 159 -4.75 -16.49 -6.56
CA GLY A 159 -6.03 -16.52 -7.28
C GLY A 159 -7.14 -15.70 -6.62
N SER A 160 -6.97 -15.25 -5.37
CA SER A 160 -7.96 -14.40 -4.69
C SER A 160 -8.05 -13.02 -5.36
N LYS A 161 -9.25 -12.44 -5.38
CA LYS A 161 -9.45 -11.07 -5.83
C LYS A 161 -9.16 -10.09 -4.71
N VAL A 162 -8.46 -9.02 -5.06
CA VAL A 162 -8.12 -7.88 -4.19
C VAL A 162 -8.33 -6.59 -4.96
N TRP A 163 -8.37 -5.47 -4.24
CA TRP A 163 -8.54 -4.14 -4.81
C TRP A 163 -7.49 -3.20 -4.25
N LEU A 164 -6.75 -2.55 -5.15
CA LEU A 164 -6.00 -1.36 -4.79
C LEU A 164 -6.99 -0.20 -4.64
N VAL A 165 -6.99 0.44 -3.47
CA VAL A 165 -7.85 1.60 -3.21
C VAL A 165 -7.01 2.87 -3.37
N ALA A 166 -7.02 3.47 -4.54
CA ALA A 166 -6.18 4.63 -4.84
C ALA A 166 -6.80 5.54 -5.90
N GLN A 167 -6.57 6.84 -5.77
CA GLN A 167 -6.73 7.75 -6.89
C GLN A 167 -5.44 7.71 -7.72
N ILE A 168 -5.55 7.35 -9.00
CA ILE A 168 -4.42 7.32 -9.91
C ILE A 168 -4.22 8.70 -10.53
N LYS A 169 -2.98 9.21 -10.50
CA LYS A 169 -2.66 10.48 -11.17
C LYS A 169 -2.77 10.29 -12.69
N GLY A 170 -3.56 11.15 -13.35
CA GLY A 170 -3.83 11.05 -14.79
C GLY A 170 -4.95 10.08 -15.18
N GLY A 171 -5.45 9.28 -14.23
CA GLY A 171 -6.62 8.42 -14.42
C GLY A 171 -7.96 9.15 -14.19
N ASP A 172 -9.06 8.40 -14.28
CA ASP A 172 -10.38 8.92 -13.92
C ASP A 172 -10.45 9.16 -12.40
N PRO A 173 -10.65 10.41 -11.93
CA PRO A 173 -10.66 10.74 -10.51
C PRO A 173 -11.85 10.12 -9.74
N ALA A 174 -12.89 9.66 -10.44
CA ALA A 174 -14.03 8.97 -9.83
C ALA A 174 -13.76 7.49 -9.57
N VAL A 175 -12.73 6.90 -10.21
CA VAL A 175 -12.39 5.48 -10.09
C VAL A 175 -11.30 5.31 -9.04
N LEU A 176 -11.69 4.82 -7.86
CA LEU A 176 -10.79 4.61 -6.73
C LEU A 176 -10.50 3.13 -6.44
N LEU A 177 -11.22 2.20 -7.07
CA LEU A 177 -11.05 0.77 -6.86
C LEU A 177 -10.51 0.11 -8.12
N HIS A 178 -9.30 -0.41 -8.02
CA HIS A 178 -8.62 -1.08 -9.12
C HIS A 178 -8.50 -2.55 -8.78
N ARG A 179 -9.31 -3.36 -9.46
CA ARG A 179 -9.39 -4.80 -9.21
C ARG A 179 -8.12 -5.50 -9.69
N ALA A 180 -7.66 -6.45 -8.89
CA ALA A 180 -6.54 -7.30 -9.20
C ALA A 180 -6.75 -8.73 -8.68
N THR A 181 -5.83 -9.60 -9.05
CA THR A 181 -5.77 -11.01 -8.63
C THR A 181 -4.43 -11.26 -7.97
N VAL A 182 -4.42 -11.84 -6.78
CA VAL A 182 -3.19 -12.29 -6.14
C VAL A 182 -2.52 -13.35 -7.02
N VAL A 183 -1.26 -13.15 -7.37
CA VAL A 183 -0.48 -14.10 -8.18
C VAL A 183 0.57 -14.83 -7.34
N GLY A 184 0.95 -14.28 -6.19
CA GLY A 184 1.88 -14.94 -5.28
C GLY A 184 2.27 -14.09 -4.08
N HIS A 185 3.20 -14.64 -3.31
CA HIS A 185 3.83 -14.00 -2.16
C HIS A 185 5.34 -14.22 -2.25
N GLU A 186 6.14 -13.19 -2.06
CA GLU A 186 7.60 -13.29 -2.18
C GLU A 186 8.30 -12.34 -1.21
N GLN A 187 9.16 -12.87 -0.32
CA GLN A 187 9.99 -12.06 0.58
C GLN A 187 9.21 -11.00 1.37
N GLY A 188 8.03 -11.33 1.89
CA GLY A 188 7.16 -10.40 2.62
C GLY A 188 6.29 -9.51 1.72
N ALA A 189 6.38 -9.64 0.40
CA ALA A 189 5.53 -8.95 -0.55
C ALA A 189 4.30 -9.78 -0.95
N LEU A 190 3.15 -9.13 -1.03
CA LEU A 190 1.96 -9.59 -1.75
C LEU A 190 2.09 -9.14 -3.21
N ILE A 191 2.11 -10.09 -4.14
CA ILE A 191 2.18 -9.81 -5.58
C ILE A 191 0.82 -10.06 -6.23
N TYR A 192 0.34 -9.09 -7.00
CA TYR A 192 -0.98 -9.15 -7.63
C TYR A 192 -0.98 -8.54 -9.03
N ALA A 193 -1.81 -9.08 -9.92
CA ALA A 193 -1.96 -8.63 -11.31
C ALA A 193 -3.28 -7.90 -11.51
N PHE A 194 -3.25 -6.70 -12.07
CA PHE A 194 -4.43 -5.87 -12.33
C PHE A 194 -5.27 -6.45 -13.46
N ASP A 195 -6.59 -6.34 -13.32
CA ASP A 195 -7.53 -6.72 -14.38
C ASP A 195 -7.44 -5.72 -15.57
N ASP A 196 -7.16 -4.43 -15.32
CA ASP A 196 -6.86 -3.43 -16.36
C ASP A 196 -5.35 -3.39 -16.64
N LYS A 197 -4.96 -3.86 -17.84
CA LYS A 197 -3.57 -3.91 -18.28
C LYS A 197 -3.00 -2.57 -18.74
N ARG A 198 -3.81 -1.51 -18.76
CA ARG A 198 -3.40 -0.15 -19.17
C ARG A 198 -3.27 0.79 -17.98
N ILE A 199 -3.43 0.27 -16.77
CA ILE A 199 -3.37 1.05 -15.55
C ILE A 199 -1.96 1.64 -15.35
N GLU A 200 -1.89 2.94 -15.08
CA GLU A 200 -0.65 3.65 -14.76
C GLU A 200 -0.62 3.95 -13.26
N LEU A 201 0.30 3.35 -12.50
CA LEU A 201 0.21 3.33 -11.05
C LEU A 201 0.83 4.57 -10.37
N GLN A 202 0.82 5.71 -11.06
CA GLN A 202 1.42 6.94 -10.53
C GLN A 202 0.65 7.44 -9.30
N ALA A 203 1.42 7.83 -8.26
CA ALA A 203 0.91 8.32 -6.98
C ALA A 203 0.06 7.30 -6.19
N THR A 204 0.32 6.00 -6.37
CA THR A 204 -0.37 4.91 -5.65
C THR A 204 0.48 4.27 -4.54
N SER A 205 1.75 4.63 -4.40
CA SER A 205 2.57 4.19 -3.27
C SER A 205 1.94 4.59 -1.94
N GLY A 206 1.93 3.65 -0.99
CA GLY A 206 1.27 3.78 0.31
C GLY A 206 -0.23 3.51 0.29
N ALA A 207 -0.86 3.31 -0.87
CA ALA A 207 -2.28 3.02 -0.95
C ALA A 207 -2.61 1.62 -0.39
N PRO A 208 -3.76 1.44 0.28
CA PRO A 208 -4.13 0.15 0.80
C PRO A 208 -4.59 -0.79 -0.31
N VAL A 209 -4.20 -2.06 -0.18
CA VAL A 209 -4.78 -3.19 -0.90
C VAL A 209 -5.76 -3.88 0.04
N VAL A 210 -7.00 -4.07 -0.41
CA VAL A 210 -8.08 -4.64 0.40
C VAL A 210 -8.68 -5.89 -0.24
N ASP A 211 -9.25 -6.76 0.59
CA ASP A 211 -10.13 -7.84 0.13
C ASP A 211 -11.54 -7.31 -0.22
N ALA A 212 -12.43 -8.21 -0.65
CA ALA A 212 -13.80 -7.83 -1.02
C ALA A 212 -14.62 -7.28 0.16
N ALA A 213 -14.30 -7.70 1.39
CA ALA A 213 -14.91 -7.21 2.62
C ALA A 213 -14.33 -5.85 3.07
N GLY A 214 -13.41 -5.25 2.29
CA GLY A 214 -12.76 -3.98 2.62
C GLY A 214 -11.73 -4.09 3.74
N LYS A 215 -11.29 -5.30 4.07
CA LYS A 215 -10.24 -5.53 5.07
C LYS A 215 -8.88 -5.33 4.44
N LEU A 216 -7.98 -4.67 5.14
CA LEU A 216 -6.61 -4.43 4.66
C LEU A 216 -5.86 -5.76 4.55
N VAL A 217 -5.29 -6.02 3.37
CA VAL A 217 -4.43 -7.19 3.10
C VAL A 217 -3.02 -6.81 2.67
N GLY A 218 -2.72 -5.53 2.46
CA GLY A 218 -1.37 -5.05 2.19
C GLY A 218 -1.30 -3.55 1.91
N ILE A 219 -0.08 -3.03 1.74
CA ILE A 219 0.20 -1.64 1.39
C ILE A 219 0.94 -1.61 0.06
N ASN A 220 0.37 -1.01 -0.97
CA ASN A 220 0.98 -0.94 -2.29
C ASN A 220 2.26 -0.08 -2.29
N LEU A 221 3.31 -0.57 -2.92
CA LEU A 221 4.64 0.05 -2.90
C LEU A 221 5.11 0.40 -4.31
N ALA A 222 4.88 -0.49 -5.25
CA ALA A 222 5.34 -0.35 -6.62
C ALA A 222 4.42 -1.09 -7.59
N GLY A 223 4.58 -0.76 -8.87
CA GLY A 223 4.03 -1.57 -9.94
C GLY A 223 4.93 -1.61 -11.15
N THR A 224 4.85 -2.71 -11.88
CA THR A 224 5.66 -2.99 -13.06
C THR A 224 4.84 -3.76 -14.07
N THR A 225 5.23 -3.68 -15.34
CA THR A 225 4.82 -4.71 -16.32
C THR A 225 5.62 -5.98 -16.02
N ALA A 226 4.95 -7.14 -15.97
CA ALA A 226 5.62 -8.41 -15.80
C ALA A 226 6.53 -8.72 -17.01
N GLU A 227 7.73 -9.25 -16.75
CA GLU A 227 8.70 -9.55 -17.81
C GLU A 227 8.11 -10.52 -18.85
N GLY A 228 8.13 -10.13 -20.13
CA GLY A 228 7.57 -10.92 -21.22
C GLY A 228 6.04 -11.02 -21.26
N SER A 229 5.32 -10.26 -20.42
CA SER A 229 3.85 -10.19 -20.42
C SER A 229 3.36 -8.75 -20.60
N SER A 230 2.11 -8.59 -21.03
CA SER A 230 1.41 -7.29 -20.99
C SER A 230 0.75 -7.01 -19.64
N ASP A 231 0.84 -7.95 -18.68
CA ASP A 231 0.17 -7.83 -17.41
C ASP A 231 0.87 -6.78 -16.52
N VAL A 232 0.08 -5.85 -15.99
CA VAL A 232 0.55 -4.90 -14.98
C VAL A 232 0.40 -5.57 -13.62
N GLN A 233 1.50 -5.63 -12.88
CA GLN A 233 1.56 -6.17 -11.53
C GLN A 233 1.83 -5.08 -10.51
N GLY A 234 1.25 -5.22 -9.33
CA GLY A 234 1.59 -4.47 -8.13
C GLY A 234 2.34 -5.36 -7.14
N ALA A 235 3.19 -4.73 -6.34
CA ALA A 235 3.82 -5.32 -5.17
C ALA A 235 3.43 -4.50 -3.94
N ALA A 236 3.02 -5.18 -2.88
CA ALA A 236 2.62 -4.58 -1.61
C ALA A 236 3.36 -5.23 -0.45
N ASP A 237 3.62 -4.50 0.63
CA ASP A 237 3.91 -5.13 1.93
C ASP A 237 2.72 -6.06 2.25
N SER A 238 2.99 -7.32 2.57
CA SER A 238 1.94 -8.30 2.87
C SER A 238 1.25 -8.01 4.20
N LEU A 239 0.10 -8.64 4.45
CA LEU A 239 -0.62 -8.50 5.71
C LEU A 239 0.24 -8.87 6.92
N ASP A 240 1.08 -9.89 6.82
CA ASP A 240 1.99 -10.31 7.89
C ASP A 240 3.03 -9.22 8.20
N VAL A 241 3.65 -8.64 7.17
CA VAL A 241 4.59 -7.51 7.32
C VAL A 241 3.90 -6.34 8.02
N VAL A 242 2.71 -5.96 7.55
CA VAL A 242 1.93 -4.87 8.13
C VAL A 242 1.57 -5.16 9.59
N ARG A 243 1.08 -6.37 9.88
CA ARG A 243 0.68 -6.76 11.25
C ARG A 243 1.86 -6.76 12.21
N LYS A 244 3.01 -7.30 11.79
CA LYS A 244 4.25 -7.31 12.58
C LYS A 244 4.75 -5.89 12.84
N ALA A 245 4.73 -5.03 11.83
CA ALA A 245 5.13 -3.64 11.97
C ALA A 245 4.23 -2.87 12.96
N LEU A 246 2.90 -2.96 12.81
CA LEU A 246 1.97 -2.19 13.63
C LEU A 246 1.82 -2.73 15.06
N SER A 247 1.96 -4.04 15.27
CA SER A 247 1.88 -4.64 16.62
C SER A 247 3.11 -4.37 17.49
N ALA A 248 4.25 -4.04 16.88
CA ALA A 248 5.47 -3.68 17.59
C ALA A 248 5.49 -2.23 18.11
N LEU A 249 4.52 -1.40 17.70
CA LEU A 249 4.46 0.01 18.07
C LEU A 249 4.07 0.17 19.55
N PRO A 250 4.72 1.09 20.29
CA PRO A 250 4.46 1.28 21.72
C PRO A 250 3.02 1.73 21.92
N GLY A 251 2.28 1.08 22.84
CA GLY A 251 0.85 1.27 23.17
C GLY A 251 0.43 2.65 23.68
#